data_AF-A0A929P2I8-F1
#
_entry.id   AF-A0A929P2I8-F1
#
_cell.length_a   1.000
_cell.length_b   1.000
_cell.length_c   1.000
_cell.angle_alpha   90.00
_cell.angle_beta   90.00
_cell.angle_gamma   90.00
#
_symmetry.space_group_name_H-M   'P 1'
#
loop_
_entity.id
_entity.type
_entity.pdbx_description
1 polymer ?
#
loop_
_entity_poly.entity_id
_entity_poly.type
_entity_poly.pdbx_seq_one_letter_code
_entity_poly.pdbx_strand_id
1 'polypeptide(L)'
;MKKQPDSTHCFHCDLPVPENLDITVEYQGENKAMCCYGCQAVAQAIINSGMDDFYKYRTQSPDKPEEIVPAFLQQLKAYDSAIIQQKFVNTTEQQAGDGKALEVSLILEGITCAACVWLNEQHLNSLDGVISANINYSNHRARVRWDNDKIQLSDI
;
A
#
# COMPACT_ATOMS: atom_id res chain seq x y z
N MET A 1 -25.79 -13.02 30.83
CA MET A 1 -24.47 -13.60 30.50
C MET A 1 -24.00 -12.97 29.20
N LYS A 2 -22.97 -12.12 29.24
CA LYS A 2 -22.41 -11.50 28.02
C LYS A 2 -21.44 -12.51 27.41
N LYS A 3 -21.73 -12.95 26.18
CA LYS A 3 -20.99 -13.96 25.42
C LYS A 3 -19.63 -13.34 25.06
N GLN A 4 -18.52 -13.92 25.54
CA GLN A 4 -17.17 -13.46 25.20
C GLN A 4 -16.91 -13.65 23.70
N PRO A 5 -16.20 -12.72 23.02
CA PRO A 5 -15.84 -12.90 21.64
C PRO A 5 -14.66 -13.89 21.55
N ASP A 6 -14.93 -15.13 21.14
CA ASP A 6 -13.97 -16.25 20.98
C ASP A 6 -12.89 -16.04 19.89
N SER A 7 -12.62 -14.79 19.48
CA SER A 7 -11.63 -14.50 18.44
C SER A 7 -10.34 -13.98 19.06
N THR A 8 -9.29 -14.80 19.03
CA THR A 8 -7.93 -14.42 19.42
C THR A 8 -7.30 -13.39 18.46
N HIS A 9 -7.94 -13.14 17.32
CA HIS A 9 -7.50 -12.23 16.27
C HIS A 9 -8.55 -11.16 15.98
N CYS A 10 -8.08 -9.98 15.61
CA CYS A 10 -8.88 -8.82 15.30
C CYS A 10 -9.69 -9.03 14.02
N PHE A 11 -10.99 -8.80 14.08
CA PHE A 11 -11.84 -8.90 12.90
C PHE A 11 -11.51 -7.88 11.81
N HIS A 12 -10.83 -6.78 12.11
CA HIS A 12 -10.51 -5.76 11.11
C HIS A 12 -9.16 -5.96 10.41
N CYS A 13 -8.09 -6.16 11.18
CA CYS A 13 -6.71 -6.22 10.69
C CYS A 13 -6.02 -7.58 10.88
N ASP A 14 -6.70 -8.54 11.48
CA ASP A 14 -6.19 -9.91 11.73
C ASP A 14 -4.99 -9.98 12.70
N LEU A 15 -4.66 -8.91 13.42
CA LEU A 15 -3.65 -8.95 14.48
C LEU A 15 -4.20 -9.56 15.78
N PRO A 16 -3.35 -10.14 16.65
CA PRO A 16 -3.78 -10.66 17.95
C PRO A 16 -4.52 -9.62 18.80
N VAL A 17 -5.58 -10.05 19.48
CA VAL A 17 -6.32 -9.22 20.44
C VAL A 17 -5.59 -9.25 21.79
N PRO A 18 -5.23 -8.10 22.39
CA PRO A 18 -4.60 -8.07 23.71
C PRO A 18 -5.51 -8.67 24.80
N GLU A 19 -4.94 -9.42 25.74
CA GLU A 19 -5.68 -10.18 26.77
C GLU A 19 -6.59 -9.31 27.67
N ASN A 20 -6.32 -8.01 27.79
CA ASN A 20 -7.06 -7.07 28.63
C ASN A 20 -7.96 -6.11 27.85
N LEU A 21 -8.31 -6.45 26.61
CA LEU A 21 -9.04 -5.55 25.73
C LEU A 21 -10.33 -6.21 25.19
N ASP A 22 -11.47 -5.76 25.70
CA ASP A 22 -12.81 -6.24 25.33
C ASP A 22 -13.57 -5.15 24.54
N ILE A 23 -13.10 -4.87 23.33
CA ILE A 23 -13.77 -3.98 22.37
C ILE A 23 -14.22 -4.77 21.14
N THR A 24 -15.43 -4.49 20.69
CA THR A 24 -16.07 -5.24 19.61
C THR A 24 -16.79 -4.32 18.63
N VAL A 25 -17.09 -4.84 17.44
CA VAL A 25 -18.10 -4.27 16.53
C VAL A 25 -19.19 -5.30 16.27
N GLU A 26 -20.40 -4.85 16.00
CA GLU A 26 -21.48 -5.73 15.57
C GLU A 26 -21.41 -5.90 14.04
N TYR A 27 -21.27 -7.15 13.59
CA TYR A 27 -21.25 -7.49 12.17
C TYR A 27 -22.08 -8.75 11.92
N GLN A 28 -23.08 -8.66 11.04
CA GLN A 28 -24.02 -9.76 10.71
C GLN A 28 -24.68 -10.42 11.94
N GLY A 29 -24.97 -9.62 12.98
CA GLY A 29 -25.57 -10.10 14.23
C GLY A 29 -24.59 -10.76 15.21
N GLU A 30 -23.29 -10.73 14.93
CA GLU A 30 -22.24 -11.24 15.81
C GLU A 30 -21.32 -10.12 16.31
N ASN A 31 -20.89 -10.22 17.57
CA ASN A 31 -19.85 -9.34 18.11
C ASN A 31 -18.46 -9.84 17.67
N LYS A 32 -17.76 -9.01 16.92
CA LYS A 32 -16.43 -9.29 16.38
C LYS A 32 -15.35 -8.52 17.16
N ALA A 33 -14.32 -9.22 17.63
CA ALA A 33 -13.25 -8.64 18.46
C ALA A 33 -12.35 -7.65 17.71
N MET A 34 -11.80 -6.67 18.43
CA MET A 34 -10.90 -5.64 17.90
C MET A 34 -9.62 -5.54 18.73
N CYS A 35 -8.45 -5.40 18.08
CA CYS A 35 -7.17 -5.26 18.80
C CYS A 35 -6.89 -3.85 19.33
N CYS A 36 -7.61 -2.82 18.86
CA CYS A 36 -7.50 -1.44 19.33
C CYS A 36 -8.73 -0.58 18.96
N TYR A 37 -8.93 0.56 19.63
CA TYR A 37 -10.03 1.48 19.33
C TYR A 37 -9.99 2.03 17.89
N GLY A 38 -8.79 2.10 17.29
CA GLY A 38 -8.64 2.46 15.88
C GLY A 38 -9.30 1.43 14.94
N CYS A 39 -9.04 0.14 15.18
CA CYS A 39 -9.66 -0.94 14.41
C CYS A 39 -11.18 -0.96 14.60
N GLN A 40 -11.66 -0.70 15.81
CA GLN A 40 -13.10 -0.58 16.08
C GLN A 40 -13.73 0.57 15.28
N ALA A 41 -13.11 1.76 15.30
CA ALA A 41 -13.63 2.94 14.61
C ALA A 41 -13.68 2.74 13.09
N VAL A 42 -12.60 2.23 12.49
CA VAL A 42 -12.55 1.95 11.05
C VAL A 42 -13.54 0.85 10.69
N ALA A 43 -13.58 -0.24 11.47
CA ALA A 43 -14.47 -1.34 11.18
C ALA A 43 -15.94 -0.92 11.24
N GLN A 44 -16.31 -0.12 12.25
CA GLN A 44 -17.65 0.44 12.38
C GLN A 44 -17.98 1.38 11.21
N ALA A 45 -17.04 2.21 10.77
CA ALA A 45 -17.24 3.11 9.64
C ALA A 45 -17.52 2.34 8.33
N ILE A 46 -16.74 1.29 8.05
CA ILE A 46 -16.92 0.41 6.88
C ILE A 46 -18.31 -0.23 6.91
N ILE A 47 -18.72 -0.80 8.05
CA ILE A 47 -20.01 -1.44 8.22
C ILE A 47 -21.15 -0.43 8.03
N ASN A 48 -21.06 0.73 8.68
CA ASN A 48 -22.10 1.77 8.60
C ASN A 48 -22.27 2.34 7.19
N SER A 49 -21.21 2.33 6.39
CA SER A 49 -21.25 2.77 4.99
C SER A 49 -21.73 1.73 3.99
N GLY A 50 -22.03 0.50 4.42
CA GLY A 50 -22.37 -0.61 3.53
C GLY A 50 -21.21 -1.08 2.65
N MET A 51 -19.97 -0.82 3.06
CA MET A 51 -18.75 -1.24 2.37
C MET A 51 -18.19 -2.55 2.94
N ASP A 52 -19.04 -3.37 3.57
CA ASP A 52 -18.64 -4.55 4.33
C ASP A 52 -18.24 -5.75 3.45
N ASP A 53 -18.47 -5.68 2.14
CA ASP A 53 -17.84 -6.56 1.15
C ASP A 53 -16.30 -6.59 1.28
N PHE A 54 -15.71 -5.54 1.83
CA PHE A 54 -14.31 -5.52 2.28
C PHE A 54 -13.94 -6.77 3.10
N TYR A 55 -14.78 -7.22 4.03
CA TYR A 55 -14.48 -8.38 4.87
C TYR A 55 -14.60 -9.73 4.16
N LYS A 56 -15.33 -9.77 3.02
CA LYS A 56 -15.46 -10.97 2.19
C LYS A 56 -14.29 -11.12 1.23
N TYR A 57 -13.83 -10.00 0.67
CA TYR A 57 -12.81 -9.97 -0.38
C TYR A 57 -11.42 -9.59 0.11
N ARG A 58 -11.26 -9.22 1.39
CA ARG A 58 -9.92 -9.10 1.96
C ARG A 58 -9.25 -10.47 1.84
N THR A 59 -8.27 -10.54 0.96
CA THR A 59 -7.34 -11.67 0.91
C THR A 59 -6.76 -11.82 2.30
N GLN A 60 -6.91 -13.03 2.86
CA GLN A 60 -6.46 -13.40 4.20
C GLN A 60 -5.00 -12.98 4.45
N SER A 61 -4.65 -12.85 5.74
CA SER A 61 -3.33 -12.49 6.27
C SER A 61 -2.15 -12.90 5.38
N PRO A 62 -1.09 -12.08 5.28
CA PRO A 62 0.11 -12.40 4.54
C PRO A 62 0.90 -13.49 5.27
N ASP A 63 0.41 -14.72 5.24
CA ASP A 63 1.30 -15.87 5.29
C ASP A 63 2.21 -15.74 4.07
N LYS A 64 3.50 -15.60 4.36
CA LYS A 64 4.64 -15.34 3.46
C LYS A 64 4.36 -15.76 2.01
N PRO A 65 4.51 -14.86 1.03
CA PRO A 65 4.27 -15.24 -0.36
C PRO A 65 5.34 -16.22 -0.81
N GLU A 66 4.98 -17.49 -0.95
CA GLU A 66 5.56 -18.30 -2.01
C GLU A 66 5.18 -17.61 -3.33
N GLU A 67 6.21 -17.11 -4.00
CA GLU A 67 6.17 -16.26 -5.20
C GLU A 67 5.39 -16.90 -6.36
N ILE A 68 4.07 -16.74 -6.36
CA ILE A 68 3.31 -16.67 -7.61
C ILE A 68 3.40 -15.21 -8.06
N VAL A 69 4.56 -14.80 -8.55
CA VAL A 69 4.74 -13.47 -9.17
C VAL A 69 3.72 -13.37 -10.29
N PRO A 70 2.66 -12.56 -10.16
CA PRO A 70 1.63 -12.47 -11.18
C PRO A 70 2.26 -12.11 -12.52
N ALA A 71 1.73 -12.63 -13.63
CA ALA A 71 2.34 -12.43 -14.95
C ALA A 71 2.59 -10.95 -15.32
N PHE A 72 1.82 -10.02 -14.74
CA PHE A 72 2.07 -8.59 -14.90
C PHE A 72 3.38 -8.13 -14.25
N LEU A 73 3.76 -8.65 -13.08
CA LEU A 73 5.04 -8.32 -12.43
C LEU A 73 6.25 -8.86 -13.23
N GLN A 74 6.10 -9.99 -13.92
CA GLN A 74 7.14 -10.46 -14.85
C GLN A 74 7.33 -9.52 -16.04
N GLN A 75 6.24 -8.88 -16.51
CA GLN A 75 6.32 -7.82 -17.51
C GLN A 75 6.98 -6.56 -16.94
N LEU A 76 6.79 -6.26 -15.65
CA LEU A 76 7.41 -5.09 -15.03
C LEU A 76 8.94 -5.16 -15.00
N LYS A 77 9.54 -6.34 -14.82
CA LYS A 77 11.00 -6.53 -14.90
C LYS A 77 11.61 -6.13 -16.24
N ALA A 78 10.81 -6.06 -17.31
CA ALA A 78 11.30 -5.52 -18.59
C ALA A 78 11.65 -4.03 -18.48
N TYR A 79 10.99 -3.26 -17.61
CA TYR A 79 11.27 -1.84 -17.40
C TYR A 79 12.58 -1.57 -16.66
N ASP A 80 13.26 -2.59 -16.13
CA ASP A 80 14.62 -2.46 -15.57
C ASP A 80 15.70 -2.52 -16.66
N SER A 81 15.34 -2.95 -17.87
CA SER A 81 16.27 -2.97 -18.99
C SER A 81 16.68 -1.56 -19.39
N ALA A 82 17.98 -1.30 -19.38
CA ALA A 82 18.56 -0.02 -19.79
C ALA A 82 18.11 0.44 -21.18
N ILE A 83 17.83 -0.49 -22.11
CA ILE A 83 17.34 -0.18 -23.47
C ILE A 83 15.90 0.34 -23.43
N ILE A 84 15.09 -0.20 -22.53
CA ILE A 84 13.69 0.18 -22.38
C ILE A 84 13.63 1.51 -21.63
N GLN A 85 14.38 1.65 -20.53
CA GLN A 85 14.48 2.90 -19.76
C GLN A 85 14.93 4.09 -20.58
N GLN A 86 15.87 3.94 -21.52
CA GLN A 86 16.29 5.04 -22.42
C GLN A 86 15.14 5.75 -23.15
N LYS A 87 13.97 5.12 -23.29
CA LYS A 87 12.82 5.70 -23.98
C LYS A 87 11.95 6.61 -23.12
N PHE A 88 12.05 6.54 -21.80
CA PHE A 88 11.13 7.26 -20.90
C PHE A 88 11.71 7.64 -19.54
N VAL A 89 12.95 7.26 -19.25
CA VAL A 89 13.70 7.65 -18.06
C VAL A 89 14.69 8.75 -18.44
N ASN A 90 14.63 9.86 -17.72
CA ASN A 90 15.56 10.96 -17.88
C ASN A 90 16.70 10.83 -16.86
N THR A 91 17.94 10.89 -17.33
CA THR A 91 19.10 11.01 -16.44
C THR A 91 19.18 12.46 -15.95
N THR A 92 18.98 12.69 -14.66
CA THR A 92 19.21 14.03 -14.09
C THR A 92 20.68 14.16 -13.72
N GLU A 93 21.52 14.61 -14.66
CA GLU A 93 22.96 14.87 -14.43
C GLU A 93 23.21 16.02 -13.44
N GLN A 94 22.18 16.76 -13.05
CA GLN A 94 22.30 17.89 -12.13
C GLN A 94 21.77 17.51 -10.75
N GLN A 95 22.73 17.26 -9.86
CA GLN A 95 22.63 17.22 -8.40
C GLN A 95 22.22 15.87 -7.78
N ALA A 96 23.20 14.99 -7.63
CA ALA A 96 23.37 14.15 -6.44
C ALA A 96 24.83 13.67 -6.41
N GLY A 97 25.48 13.76 -5.24
CA GLY A 97 26.76 13.08 -5.03
C GLY A 97 26.58 11.57 -5.23
N ASP A 98 27.50 10.98 -5.99
CA ASP A 98 27.82 9.55 -6.04
C ASP A 98 26.71 8.51 -6.33
N GLY A 99 25.61 8.86 -7.01
CA GLY A 99 24.58 7.88 -7.42
C GLY A 99 23.94 8.17 -8.78
N LYS A 100 23.60 7.11 -9.54
CA LYS A 100 22.88 7.21 -10.82
C LYS A 100 21.40 7.57 -10.58
N ALA A 101 21.16 8.84 -10.30
CA ALA A 101 19.81 9.37 -10.13
C ALA A 101 19.07 9.39 -11.47
N LEU A 102 17.99 8.61 -11.55
CA LEU A 102 17.10 8.50 -12.69
C LEU A 102 15.74 9.13 -12.36
N GLU A 103 15.04 9.64 -13.37
CA GLU A 103 13.69 10.21 -13.24
C GLU A 103 12.73 9.60 -14.25
N VAL A 104 11.50 9.28 -13.81
CA VAL A 104 10.43 8.79 -14.69
C VAL A 104 9.10 9.47 -14.36
N SER A 105 8.23 9.59 -15.37
CA SER A 105 6.83 9.98 -15.18
C SER A 105 5.92 8.76 -15.41
N LEU A 106 5.29 8.28 -14.35
CA LEU A 106 4.34 7.16 -14.36
C LEU A 106 2.91 7.67 -14.41
N ILE A 107 2.03 6.95 -15.09
CA ILE A 107 0.58 7.18 -15.04
C ILE A 107 0.02 6.38 -13.88
N LEU A 108 -0.80 7.02 -13.05
CA LEU A 108 -1.46 6.39 -11.91
C LEU A 108 -2.95 6.23 -12.18
N GLU A 109 -3.47 5.02 -11.93
CA GLU A 109 -4.90 4.75 -11.95
C GLU A 109 -5.46 4.65 -10.52
N GLY A 110 -6.75 4.93 -10.34
CA GLY A 110 -7.42 4.73 -9.05
C GLY A 110 -7.17 5.80 -7.98
N ILE A 111 -6.40 6.86 -8.26
CA ILE A 111 -6.29 8.02 -7.36
C ILE A 111 -7.52 8.93 -7.50
N THR A 112 -8.32 9.01 -6.45
CA THR A 112 -9.62 9.71 -6.47
C THR A 112 -9.75 10.84 -5.43
N CYS A 113 -8.75 11.02 -4.55
CA CYS A 113 -8.78 12.09 -3.56
C CYS A 113 -7.37 12.55 -3.14
N ALA A 114 -7.31 13.72 -2.49
CA ALA A 114 -6.06 14.29 -1.98
C ALA A 114 -5.39 13.41 -0.89
N ALA A 115 -6.16 12.64 -0.14
CA ALA A 115 -5.61 11.70 0.84
C ALA A 115 -4.87 10.54 0.15
N CYS A 116 -5.37 10.03 -0.98
CA CYS A 116 -4.66 9.03 -1.78
C CYS A 116 -3.33 9.57 -2.29
N VAL A 117 -3.31 10.82 -2.78
CA VAL A 117 -2.08 11.50 -3.21
C VAL A 117 -1.06 11.54 -2.07
N TRP A 118 -1.45 12.07 -0.92
CA TRP A 118 -0.57 12.20 0.24
C TRP A 118 -0.03 10.85 0.73
N LEU A 119 -0.88 9.82 0.83
CA LEU A 119 -0.48 8.49 1.26
C LEU A 119 0.53 7.83 0.31
N ASN A 120 0.30 7.95 -1.00
CA ASN A 120 1.22 7.37 -2.00
C ASN A 120 2.55 8.13 -2.02
N GLU A 121 2.54 9.46 -1.96
CA GLU A 121 3.77 10.24 -1.84
C GLU A 121 4.55 9.88 -0.56
N GLN A 122 3.87 9.77 0.58
CA GLN A 122 4.51 9.40 1.85
C GLN A 122 5.13 7.99 1.78
N HIS A 123 4.43 7.03 1.16
CA HIS A 123 4.93 5.68 1.00
C HIS A 123 6.14 5.63 0.06
N LEU A 124 6.03 6.21 -1.14
CA LEU A 124 7.11 6.19 -2.13
C LEU A 124 8.37 6.90 -1.61
N ASN A 125 8.22 8.05 -0.95
CA ASN A 125 9.36 8.77 -0.35
C ASN A 125 9.96 8.06 0.87
N SER A 126 9.33 7.01 1.40
CA SER A 126 9.88 6.20 2.49
C SER A 126 10.74 5.02 2.02
N LEU A 127 10.71 4.70 0.73
CA LEU A 127 11.50 3.62 0.14
C LEU A 127 12.98 4.00 0.08
N ASP A 128 13.86 3.12 0.58
CA ASP A 128 15.30 3.32 0.44
C ASP A 128 15.70 3.25 -1.04
N GLY A 129 16.36 4.30 -1.53
CA GLY A 129 16.67 4.48 -2.94
C GLY A 129 15.75 5.45 -3.68
N VAL A 130 14.56 5.79 -3.16
CA VAL A 130 13.75 6.87 -3.74
C VAL A 130 14.25 8.22 -3.22
N ILE A 131 14.60 9.11 -4.15
CA ILE A 131 15.10 10.47 -3.87
C ILE A 131 13.92 11.44 -3.71
N SER A 132 12.92 11.32 -4.57
CA SER A 132 11.68 12.11 -4.48
C SER A 132 10.56 11.48 -5.29
N ALA A 133 9.35 11.47 -4.76
CA ALA A 133 8.12 11.13 -5.47
C ALA A 133 7.08 12.24 -5.28
N ASN A 134 6.55 12.76 -6.39
CA ASN A 134 5.49 13.76 -6.38
C ASN A 134 4.38 13.39 -7.36
N ILE A 135 3.13 13.50 -6.92
CA ILE A 135 1.95 13.10 -7.67
C ILE A 135 1.16 14.34 -8.06
N ASN A 136 0.98 14.52 -9.35
CA ASN A 136 0.10 15.53 -9.88
C ASN A 136 -1.29 14.92 -10.12
N TYR A 137 -2.22 15.23 -9.20
CA TYR A 137 -3.60 14.80 -9.27
C TYR A 137 -4.32 15.22 -10.56
N SER A 138 -4.05 16.44 -11.05
CA SER A 138 -4.76 16.99 -12.22
C SER A 138 -4.53 16.21 -13.51
N ASN A 139 -3.38 15.55 -13.64
CA ASN A 139 -3.01 14.80 -14.83
C ASN A 139 -2.67 13.33 -14.55
N HIS A 140 -2.95 12.85 -13.33
CA HIS A 140 -2.74 11.47 -12.89
C HIS A 140 -1.31 10.96 -13.11
N ARG A 141 -0.31 11.82 -12.90
CA ARG A 141 1.11 11.44 -13.08
C ARG A 141 1.90 11.49 -11.79
N ALA A 142 2.65 10.42 -11.53
CA ALA A 142 3.72 10.41 -10.55
C ALA A 142 5.03 10.76 -11.24
N ARG A 143 5.76 11.75 -10.72
CA ARG A 143 7.17 11.95 -11.04
C ARG A 143 7.99 11.32 -9.94
N VAL A 144 8.79 10.32 -10.28
CA VAL A 144 9.65 9.62 -9.34
C VAL A 144 11.10 9.78 -9.74
N ARG A 145 11.94 10.14 -8.78
CA ARG A 145 13.39 10.17 -8.87
C ARG A 145 13.96 9.13 -7.93
N TRP A 146 14.85 8.27 -8.42
CA TRP A 146 15.45 7.21 -7.61
C TRP A 146 16.91 6.98 -7.97
N ASP A 147 17.65 6.39 -7.04
CA ASP A 147 19.00 5.89 -7.25
C ASP A 147 18.94 4.45 -7.78
N ASN A 148 19.30 4.27 -9.05
CA ASN A 148 19.18 2.97 -9.72
C ASN A 148 20.14 1.90 -9.19
N ASP A 149 21.14 2.30 -8.40
CA ASP A 149 22.03 1.35 -7.73
C ASP A 149 21.43 0.83 -6.40
N LYS A 150 20.37 1.47 -5.89
CA LYS A 150 19.69 1.11 -4.63
C LYS A 150 18.33 0.43 -4.83
N ILE A 151 17.54 0.89 -5.79
CA ILE A 151 16.20 0.36 -6.07
C ILE A 151 15.97 0.28 -7.57
N GLN A 152 15.34 -0.80 -8.04
CA GLN A 152 14.98 -0.95 -9.44
C GLN A 152 13.60 -0.34 -9.70
N LEU A 153 13.34 0.07 -10.95
CA LEU A 153 12.07 0.69 -11.31
C LEU A 153 10.89 -0.28 -11.11
N SER A 154 11.10 -1.60 -11.29
CA SER A 154 10.08 -2.61 -11.02
C SER A 154 9.65 -2.70 -9.56
N ASP A 155 10.47 -2.20 -8.63
CA ASP A 155 10.27 -2.30 -7.19
C ASP A 155 9.67 -1.02 -6.59
N ILE A 156 9.35 -0.04 -7.44
CA ILE A 156 8.68 1.24 -7.15
C ILE A 156 7.21 1.16 -7.60
#